data_AF-A0A7R8WJW6-F1
#
_entry.id   AF-A0A7R8WJW6-F1
#
_cell.length_a   1.000
_cell.length_b   1.000
_cell.length_c   1.000
_cell.angle_alpha   90.00
_cell.angle_beta   90.00
_cell.angle_gamma   90.00
#
_symmetry.space_group_name_H-M   'P 1'
#
loop_
_entity.id
_entity.type
_entity.pdbx_description
1 polymer ?
#
loop_
_entity_poly.entity_id
_entity_poly.type
_entity_poly.pdbx_seq_one_letter_code
_entity_poly.pdbx_strand_id
1 'polypeptide(L)'
;MCKRLDQALAALFPDLSRARLQIWVDDGRVTVDNQPCRKKDRLRGGETLRVDIVEEAPEVEFLPEDIPLDIVYEDDDILVINKPAGLVVHPGAGNWSGTLLNGLLHHDPRLALVPRAGIVHRLDKDTSGLMLVAKNLAAHKALVDALSLRDVSREYVALVQGVMIAGGTVDSPIGRHSRDRKRMAVTIGGKEAITHYRVADRFASHSLVDVKLETGRTHQIRVHLSSIHFPIVGDPVYGGRLRLPVGASDELIEALQGFRRQALHARKLGLLHPVTGELMEWSVKACVTTRHGGVSQQQWQSLNLGTHVNDDPDHVAENRRRLKQAVGQNDLLWLEQVHGINVLDGSTSCSDPAVADASVSRTPGQVCAVMTADCLPVLFTNDAGDCVAAAHAGWRGLHAGVLESTLSAMNCSPDSVQAWLGPAIGPDAFEVGEEVYQAFADKLGEVDSAFKPGRAGRWMADIYQLARLTLGQCGVQRVSGGAFCTFSEADRFFSYRRSPTTGRMASLIWLDYP
;
A
#
# COMPACT_ATOMS: atom_id res chain seq x y z
N MET A 1 -10.24 -54.51 -8.33
CA MET A 1 -9.75 -53.70 -9.46
C MET A 1 -8.25 -53.49 -9.27
N CYS A 2 -7.43 -53.85 -10.26
CA CYS A 2 -5.96 -53.84 -10.11
C CYS A 2 -5.45 -52.39 -10.04
N LYS A 3 -5.07 -51.90 -8.86
CA LYS A 3 -4.57 -50.52 -8.66
C LYS A 3 -3.06 -50.49 -8.80
N ARG A 4 -2.50 -49.37 -9.30
CA ARG A 4 -1.05 -49.16 -9.27
C ARG A 4 -0.57 -48.93 -7.84
N LEU A 5 0.62 -49.40 -7.52
CA LEU A 5 1.23 -49.26 -6.19
C LEU A 5 1.24 -47.79 -5.74
N ASP A 6 1.65 -46.85 -6.60
CA ASP A 6 1.67 -45.43 -6.26
C ASP A 6 0.29 -44.81 -5.95
N GLN A 7 -0.77 -45.35 -6.55
CA GLN A 7 -2.16 -44.95 -6.25
C GLN A 7 -2.68 -45.62 -4.99
N ALA A 8 -2.28 -46.87 -4.74
CA ALA A 8 -2.65 -47.60 -3.53
C ALA A 8 -1.99 -46.98 -2.29
N LEU A 9 -0.68 -46.68 -2.35
CA LEU A 9 0.04 -46.02 -1.27
C LEU A 9 -0.56 -44.65 -0.92
N ALA A 10 -0.88 -43.82 -1.93
CA ALA A 10 -1.51 -42.52 -1.70
C ALA A 10 -2.92 -42.63 -1.08
N ALA A 11 -3.64 -43.73 -1.32
CA ALA A 11 -4.94 -43.97 -0.72
C ALA A 11 -4.85 -44.55 0.70
N LEU A 12 -3.82 -45.35 0.98
CA LEU A 12 -3.60 -46.00 2.27
C LEU A 12 -2.88 -45.09 3.28
N PHE A 13 -2.08 -44.15 2.80
CA PHE A 13 -1.33 -43.18 3.61
C PHE A 13 -1.69 -41.74 3.20
N PRO A 14 -2.92 -41.28 3.49
CA PRO A 14 -3.40 -39.97 3.04
C PRO A 14 -2.61 -38.80 3.64
N ASP A 15 -1.97 -39.00 4.80
CA ASP A 15 -1.18 -37.99 5.50
C ASP A 15 0.23 -37.79 4.89
N LEU A 16 0.63 -38.64 3.95
CA LEU A 16 1.94 -38.58 3.30
C LEU A 16 1.81 -38.10 1.84
N SER A 17 2.69 -37.16 1.46
CA SER A 17 2.68 -36.66 0.08
C SER A 17 3.05 -37.77 -0.91
N ARG A 18 2.38 -37.78 -2.07
CA ARG A 18 2.65 -38.75 -3.14
C ARG A 18 4.10 -38.71 -3.63
N ALA A 19 4.73 -37.54 -3.61
CA ALA A 19 6.15 -37.39 -3.98
C ALA A 19 7.06 -38.12 -2.98
N ARG A 20 6.79 -37.99 -1.68
CA ARG A 20 7.54 -38.67 -0.62
C ARG A 20 7.43 -40.19 -0.70
N LEU A 21 6.20 -40.69 -0.89
CA LEU A 21 5.96 -42.13 -1.09
C LEU A 21 6.70 -42.67 -2.34
N GLN A 22 6.86 -41.85 -3.38
CA GLN A 22 7.60 -42.23 -4.58
C GLN A 22 9.12 -42.28 -4.35
N ILE A 23 9.67 -41.34 -3.58
CA ILE A 23 11.10 -41.35 -3.18
C ILE A 23 11.39 -42.63 -2.39
N TRP A 24 10.55 -42.96 -1.41
CA TRP A 24 10.73 -44.17 -0.61
C TRP A 24 10.60 -45.48 -1.40
N VAL A 25 9.83 -45.49 -2.48
CA VAL A 25 9.82 -46.64 -3.41
C VAL A 25 11.15 -46.74 -4.17
N ASP A 26 11.72 -45.61 -4.63
CA ASP A 26 13.03 -45.61 -5.31
C ASP A 26 14.17 -46.01 -4.36
N ASP A 27 14.09 -45.59 -3.10
CA ASP A 27 15.08 -45.89 -2.06
C ASP A 27 14.95 -47.31 -1.49
N GLY A 28 14.00 -48.12 -1.99
CA GLY A 28 13.76 -49.49 -1.52
C GLY A 28 13.13 -49.58 -0.12
N ARG A 29 12.62 -48.48 0.42
CA ARG A 29 11.94 -48.41 1.73
C ARG A 29 10.48 -48.85 1.69
N VAL A 30 9.97 -49.18 0.50
CA VAL A 30 8.64 -49.77 0.30
C VAL A 30 8.80 -51.16 -0.28
N THR A 31 8.15 -52.13 0.35
CA THR A 31 8.10 -53.52 -0.14
C THR A 31 6.67 -54.02 -0.27
N VAL A 32 6.47 -54.93 -1.21
CA VAL A 32 5.22 -55.66 -1.43
C VAL A 32 5.53 -57.13 -1.12
N ASP A 33 4.87 -57.71 -0.12
CA ASP A 33 5.14 -59.07 0.38
C ASP A 33 6.65 -59.30 0.67
N ASN A 34 7.28 -58.32 1.31
CA ASN A 34 8.71 -58.27 1.63
C ASN A 34 9.66 -58.29 0.42
N GLN A 35 9.17 -58.03 -0.80
CA GLN A 35 9.99 -57.90 -2.00
C GLN A 35 10.11 -56.44 -2.47
N PRO A 36 11.25 -56.04 -3.07
CA PRO A 36 11.39 -54.73 -3.71
C PRO A 36 10.33 -54.50 -4.78
N CYS A 37 9.90 -53.26 -4.94
CA CYS A 37 8.80 -52.91 -5.83
C CYS A 37 9.10 -51.68 -6.68
N ARG A 38 8.33 -51.48 -7.74
CA ARG A 38 8.38 -50.30 -8.60
C ARG A 38 7.09 -49.53 -8.50
N LYS A 39 7.17 -48.20 -8.62
CA LYS A 39 6.03 -47.26 -8.53
C LYS A 39 4.81 -47.66 -9.36
N LYS A 40 5.04 -48.27 -10.52
CA LYS A 40 4.01 -48.61 -11.52
C LYS A 40 3.54 -50.07 -11.42
N ASP A 41 4.06 -50.85 -10.48
CA ASP A 41 3.63 -52.23 -10.29
C ASP A 41 2.13 -52.26 -9.94
N ARG A 42 1.44 -53.30 -10.41
CA ARG A 42 -0.01 -53.44 -10.23
C ARG A 42 -0.30 -54.41 -9.11
N LEU A 43 -1.13 -53.98 -8.17
CA LEU A 43 -1.59 -54.78 -7.02
C LEU A 43 -2.91 -55.48 -7.37
N ARG A 44 -3.00 -56.76 -7.03
CA ARG A 44 -4.17 -57.63 -7.23
C ARG A 44 -5.14 -57.55 -6.05
N GLY A 45 -4.68 -57.12 -4.88
CA GLY A 45 -5.43 -57.05 -3.64
C GLY A 45 -5.16 -58.27 -2.77
N GLY A 46 -4.79 -58.04 -1.50
CA GLY A 46 -4.38 -59.06 -0.54
C GLY A 46 -2.88 -59.06 -0.23
N GLU A 47 -2.07 -58.32 -0.99
CA GLU A 47 -0.64 -58.15 -0.72
C GLU A 47 -0.39 -57.32 0.55
N THR A 48 0.69 -57.64 1.26
CA THR A 48 1.14 -56.88 2.44
C THR A 48 2.12 -55.79 2.00
N LEU A 49 1.75 -54.53 2.23
CA LEU A 49 2.63 -53.39 1.99
C LEU A 49 3.35 -53.01 3.28
N ARG A 50 4.69 -52.95 3.23
CA ARG A 50 5.51 -52.40 4.30
C ARG A 50 6.18 -51.12 3.82
N VAL A 51 6.01 -50.06 4.59
CA VAL A 51 6.62 -48.75 4.37
C VAL A 51 7.47 -48.44 5.59
N ASP A 52 8.78 -48.42 5.42
CA ASP A 52 9.70 -48.01 6.48
C ASP A 52 9.75 -46.48 6.54
N ILE A 53 8.93 -45.91 7.43
CA ILE A 53 8.85 -44.46 7.65
C ILE A 53 10.11 -44.01 8.38
N VAL A 54 10.84 -43.08 7.76
CA VAL A 54 11.98 -42.41 8.41
C VAL A 54 11.66 -40.94 8.59
N GLU A 55 11.83 -40.46 9.82
CA GLU A 55 11.97 -39.04 10.12
C GLU A 55 13.31 -38.58 9.54
N GLU A 56 13.30 -38.19 8.28
CA GLU A 56 14.42 -37.47 7.70
C GLU A 56 14.44 -36.06 8.29
N ALA A 57 15.58 -35.65 8.84
CA ALA A 57 15.85 -34.26 9.15
C ALA A 57 15.59 -33.42 7.88
N PRO A 58 14.98 -32.23 7.98
CA PRO A 58 14.64 -31.45 6.80
C PRO A 58 15.85 -31.27 5.89
N GLU A 59 15.70 -31.66 4.62
CA GLU A 59 16.71 -31.46 3.58
C GLU A 59 16.96 -29.96 3.41
N VAL A 60 18.17 -29.53 3.79
CA VAL A 60 18.71 -28.15 3.75
C VAL A 60 18.15 -27.25 4.85
N GLU A 61 18.93 -27.12 5.93
CA GLU A 61 18.75 -26.07 6.93
C GLU A 61 19.15 -24.73 6.30
N PHE A 62 18.17 -23.87 6.02
CA PHE A 62 18.44 -22.52 5.53
C PHE A 62 19.04 -21.69 6.68
N LEU A 63 20.11 -20.97 6.41
CA LEU A 63 20.81 -20.19 7.43
C LEU A 63 20.23 -18.77 7.56
N PRO A 64 20.21 -18.19 8.77
CA PRO A 64 19.82 -16.81 8.98
C PRO A 64 20.84 -15.85 8.33
N GLU A 65 20.35 -14.77 7.74
CA GLU A 65 21.17 -13.70 7.17
C GLU A 65 20.62 -12.34 7.62
N ASP A 66 21.52 -11.42 7.97
CA ASP A 66 21.18 -10.04 8.33
C ASP A 66 20.74 -9.28 7.07
N ILE A 67 19.45 -9.41 6.75
CA ILE A 67 18.77 -8.75 5.64
C ILE A 67 17.74 -7.80 6.27
N PRO A 68 17.86 -6.48 6.06
CA PRO A 68 16.91 -5.52 6.60
C PRO A 68 15.48 -5.84 6.16
N LEU A 69 14.57 -5.94 7.13
CA LEU A 69 13.14 -6.15 6.91
C LEU A 69 12.40 -4.84 7.21
N ASP A 70 11.60 -4.39 6.25
CA ASP A 70 10.65 -3.29 6.45
C ASP A 70 9.38 -3.88 7.08
N ILE A 71 9.32 -3.84 8.42
CA ILE A 71 8.25 -4.44 9.22
C ILE A 71 7.14 -3.40 9.43
N VAL A 72 5.98 -3.69 8.86
CA VAL A 72 4.78 -2.84 8.89
C VAL A 72 3.95 -3.10 10.15
N TYR A 73 3.90 -4.35 10.60
CA TYR A 73 3.19 -4.76 11.80
C TYR A 73 3.78 -6.07 12.34
N GLU A 74 3.85 -6.21 13.66
CA GLU A 74 4.32 -7.42 14.32
C GLU A 74 3.66 -7.60 15.69
N ASP A 75 3.11 -8.78 15.94
CA ASP A 75 2.67 -9.22 17.27
C ASP A 75 3.24 -10.62 17.60
N ASP A 76 2.63 -11.37 18.51
CA ASP A 76 3.08 -12.72 18.88
C ASP A 76 2.74 -13.81 17.83
N ASP A 77 1.82 -13.53 16.91
CA ASP A 77 1.20 -14.50 16.02
C ASP A 77 1.50 -14.24 14.54
N ILE A 78 1.56 -12.99 14.12
CA ILE A 78 1.76 -12.58 12.74
C ILE A 78 2.80 -11.46 12.60
N LEU A 79 3.33 -11.38 11.40
CA LEU A 79 4.24 -10.34 10.94
C LEU A 79 3.79 -9.90 9.54
N VAL A 80 3.63 -8.60 9.35
CA VAL A 80 3.40 -8.00 8.03
C VAL A 80 4.62 -7.17 7.66
N ILE A 81 5.15 -7.44 6.48
CA ILE A 81 6.33 -6.75 5.94
C ILE A 81 5.99 -6.08 4.62
N ASN A 82 6.68 -4.99 4.31
CA ASN A 82 6.67 -4.39 2.99
C ASN A 82 7.91 -4.87 2.22
N LYS A 83 7.72 -5.89 1.37
CA LYS A 83 8.85 -6.50 0.66
C LYS A 83 9.37 -5.54 -0.42
N PRO A 84 10.67 -5.19 -0.44
CA PRO A 84 11.23 -4.41 -1.54
C PRO A 84 11.27 -5.21 -2.85
N ALA A 85 11.32 -4.52 -4.00
CA ALA A 85 11.60 -5.17 -5.27
C ALA A 85 13.05 -5.71 -5.30
N GLY A 86 13.28 -6.82 -5.98
CA GLY A 86 14.59 -7.47 -6.07
C GLY A 86 14.84 -8.54 -5.01
N LEU A 87 14.09 -8.53 -3.90
CA LEU A 87 14.20 -9.55 -2.85
C LEU A 87 13.38 -10.80 -3.20
N VAL A 88 14.06 -11.95 -3.27
CA VAL A 88 13.43 -13.27 -3.47
C VAL A 88 12.77 -13.72 -2.17
N VAL A 89 11.56 -14.28 -2.24
CA VAL A 89 10.79 -14.67 -1.05
C VAL A 89 11.33 -15.93 -0.37
N HIS A 90 11.56 -16.99 -1.13
CA HIS A 90 11.92 -18.30 -0.60
C HIS A 90 13.07 -18.89 -1.41
N PRO A 91 14.04 -19.57 -0.75
CA PRO A 91 15.13 -20.24 -1.43
C PRO A 91 14.64 -21.22 -2.50
N GLY A 92 15.38 -21.30 -3.60
CA GLY A 92 15.07 -22.20 -4.70
C GLY A 92 16.13 -22.14 -5.79
N ALA A 93 15.85 -22.77 -6.93
CA ALA A 93 16.79 -22.86 -8.04
C ALA A 93 17.32 -21.47 -8.44
N GLY A 94 18.63 -21.27 -8.25
CA GLY A 94 19.36 -20.04 -8.57
C GLY A 94 19.45 -18.99 -7.45
N ASN A 95 18.72 -19.13 -6.34
CA ASN A 95 18.82 -18.26 -5.17
C ASN A 95 18.61 -19.11 -3.90
N TRP A 96 19.69 -19.65 -3.34
CA TRP A 96 19.65 -20.54 -2.16
C TRP A 96 19.84 -19.79 -0.83
N SER A 97 20.32 -18.55 -0.89
CA SER A 97 20.61 -17.62 0.20
C SER A 97 20.16 -16.21 -0.22
N GLY A 98 20.25 -15.22 0.67
CA GLY A 98 19.89 -13.84 0.36
C GLY A 98 18.39 -13.63 0.09
N THR A 99 17.54 -14.46 0.68
CA THR A 99 16.08 -14.40 0.49
C THR A 99 15.38 -13.85 1.73
N LEU A 100 14.12 -13.45 1.57
CA LEU A 100 13.28 -13.03 2.69
C LEU A 100 13.24 -14.09 3.80
N LEU A 101 13.18 -15.38 3.46
CA LEU A 101 13.26 -16.46 4.45
C LEU A 101 14.52 -16.37 5.31
N ASN A 102 15.69 -16.08 4.71
CA ASN A 102 16.94 -15.95 5.45
C ASN A 102 16.90 -14.75 6.41
N GLY A 103 16.32 -13.63 5.96
CA GLY A 103 16.08 -12.45 6.80
C GLY A 103 15.11 -12.72 7.95
N LEU A 104 14.03 -13.46 7.69
CA LEU A 104 13.05 -13.86 8.71
C LEU A 104 13.70 -14.75 9.79
N LEU A 105 14.52 -15.72 9.39
CA LEU A 105 15.26 -16.57 10.34
C LEU A 105 16.25 -15.77 11.20
N HIS A 106 16.80 -14.68 10.66
CA HIS A 106 17.66 -13.77 11.42
C HIS A 106 16.86 -12.91 12.41
N HIS A 107 15.72 -12.38 11.96
CA HIS A 107 14.81 -11.55 12.77
C HIS A 107 14.22 -12.31 13.95
N ASP A 108 13.69 -13.52 13.72
CA ASP A 108 13.13 -14.37 14.77
C ASP A 108 13.57 -15.84 14.57
N PRO A 109 14.55 -16.33 15.34
CA PRO A 109 15.02 -17.71 15.26
C PRO A 109 13.93 -18.77 15.48
N ARG A 110 12.81 -18.43 16.16
CA ARG A 110 11.70 -19.36 16.38
C ARG A 110 10.99 -19.72 15.07
N LEU A 111 11.10 -18.88 14.03
CA LEU A 111 10.54 -19.15 12.71
C LEU A 111 11.16 -20.39 12.06
N ALA A 112 12.35 -20.84 12.47
CA ALA A 112 12.92 -22.11 12.03
C ALA A 112 12.01 -23.31 12.32
N LEU A 113 11.16 -23.22 13.35
CA LEU A 113 10.21 -24.26 13.75
C LEU A 113 8.87 -24.17 13.00
N VAL A 114 8.65 -23.09 12.24
CA VAL A 114 7.42 -22.86 11.48
C VAL A 114 7.67 -23.23 10.01
N PRO A 115 6.76 -23.96 9.34
CA PRO A 115 6.95 -24.32 7.94
C PRO A 115 7.27 -23.09 7.08
N ARG A 116 8.35 -23.20 6.29
CA ARG A 116 8.84 -22.11 5.42
C ARG A 116 9.10 -20.79 6.15
N ALA A 117 9.54 -20.84 7.41
CA ALA A 117 9.72 -19.66 8.25
C ALA A 117 8.47 -18.78 8.34
N GLY A 118 7.28 -19.39 8.35
CA GLY A 118 6.02 -18.66 8.45
C GLY A 118 5.46 -18.11 7.14
N ILE A 119 6.16 -18.28 6.01
CA ILE A 119 5.72 -17.73 4.72
C ILE A 119 4.52 -18.52 4.18
N VAL A 120 3.33 -17.93 4.28
CA VAL A 120 2.05 -18.53 3.85
C VAL A 120 1.63 -18.16 2.43
N HIS A 121 2.16 -17.06 1.88
CA HIS A 121 1.96 -16.65 0.48
C HIS A 121 3.22 -16.01 -0.10
N ARG A 122 3.21 -15.62 -1.39
CA ARG A 122 4.42 -15.14 -2.07
C ARG A 122 4.16 -13.98 -3.01
N LEU A 123 5.14 -13.09 -3.09
CA LEU A 123 5.33 -12.14 -4.19
C LEU A 123 6.46 -12.61 -5.11
N ASP A 124 6.44 -12.14 -6.36
CA ASP A 124 7.57 -12.32 -7.29
C ASP A 124 8.77 -11.48 -6.83
N LYS A 125 9.98 -11.84 -7.25
CA LYS A 125 11.23 -11.15 -6.89
C LYS A 125 11.10 -9.63 -7.05
N ASP A 126 10.68 -9.19 -8.23
CA ASP A 126 10.63 -7.76 -8.58
C ASP A 126 9.25 -7.12 -8.34
N THR A 127 8.34 -7.82 -7.66
CA THR A 127 7.08 -7.26 -7.15
C THR A 127 7.30 -6.80 -5.71
N SER A 128 6.97 -5.55 -5.43
CA SER A 128 7.06 -4.93 -4.10
C SER A 128 5.74 -5.00 -3.33
N GLY A 129 5.76 -4.75 -2.03
CA GLY A 129 4.56 -4.49 -1.22
C GLY A 129 4.31 -5.52 -0.12
N LEU A 130 3.11 -5.47 0.44
CA LEU A 130 2.73 -6.16 1.66
C LEU A 130 2.78 -7.69 1.55
N MET A 131 3.42 -8.33 2.53
CA MET A 131 3.46 -9.78 2.73
C MET A 131 3.15 -10.17 4.16
N LEU A 132 2.50 -11.32 4.31
CA LEU A 132 2.07 -11.87 5.60
C LEU A 132 2.94 -13.07 5.94
N VAL A 133 3.39 -13.12 7.19
CA VAL A 133 4.20 -14.18 7.77
C VAL A 133 3.55 -14.61 9.09
N ALA A 134 3.47 -15.91 9.32
CA ALA A 134 3.01 -16.48 10.58
C ALA A 134 4.19 -16.71 11.54
N LYS A 135 4.08 -16.27 12.79
CA LYS A 135 5.15 -16.40 13.78
C LYS A 135 5.14 -17.70 14.57
N ASN A 136 4.03 -18.44 14.53
CA ASN A 136 3.90 -19.73 15.18
C ASN A 136 3.04 -20.71 14.37
N LEU A 137 3.01 -21.98 14.79
CA LEU A 137 2.31 -23.07 14.10
C LEU A 137 0.78 -22.86 14.05
N ALA A 138 0.19 -22.31 15.11
CA ALA A 138 -1.24 -22.06 15.19
C ALA A 138 -1.66 -20.99 14.17
N ALA A 139 -0.97 -19.85 14.17
CA ALA A 139 -1.15 -18.79 13.20
C ALA A 139 -0.89 -19.27 11.77
N HIS A 140 0.17 -20.06 11.54
CA HIS A 140 0.50 -20.59 10.22
C HIS A 140 -0.64 -21.45 9.67
N LYS A 141 -1.17 -22.37 10.48
CA LYS A 141 -2.31 -23.21 10.07
C LYS A 141 -3.54 -22.36 9.74
N ALA A 142 -3.93 -21.46 10.65
CA ALA A 142 -5.10 -20.60 10.48
C ALA A 142 -4.99 -19.72 9.23
N LEU A 143 -3.81 -19.15 8.96
CA LEU A 143 -3.58 -18.31 7.78
C LEU A 143 -3.57 -19.11 6.47
N VAL A 144 -3.03 -20.34 6.47
CA VAL A 144 -3.13 -21.24 5.31
C VAL A 144 -4.58 -21.59 5.02
N ASP A 145 -5.37 -21.85 6.05
CA ASP A 145 -6.81 -22.13 5.93
C ASP A 145 -7.55 -20.88 5.39
N ALA A 146 -7.31 -19.70 5.96
CA ALA A 146 -7.91 -18.44 5.52
C ALA A 146 -7.56 -18.10 4.06
N LEU A 147 -6.31 -18.33 3.64
CA LEU A 147 -5.90 -18.16 2.24
C LEU A 147 -6.59 -19.14 1.29
N SER A 148 -6.87 -20.36 1.77
CA SER A 148 -7.58 -21.40 1.01
C SER A 148 -9.07 -21.09 0.89
N LEU A 149 -9.67 -20.55 1.95
CA LEU A 149 -11.05 -20.08 2.00
C LEU A 149 -11.27 -18.72 1.32
N ARG A 150 -10.17 -18.03 0.96
CA ARG A 150 -10.16 -16.70 0.31
C ARG A 150 -10.60 -15.56 1.24
N ASP A 151 -10.44 -15.75 2.55
CA ASP A 151 -10.75 -14.77 3.60
C ASP A 151 -9.63 -13.74 3.82
N VAL A 152 -8.53 -13.86 3.06
CA VAL A 152 -7.44 -12.88 3.05
C VAL A 152 -7.56 -12.00 1.80
N SER A 153 -7.92 -10.73 2.03
CA SER A 153 -7.97 -9.70 0.98
C SER A 153 -6.56 -9.27 0.60
N ARG A 154 -6.26 -9.34 -0.70
CA ARG A 154 -4.98 -8.90 -1.28
C ARG A 154 -5.28 -8.04 -2.48
N GLU A 155 -4.89 -6.78 -2.40
CA GLU A 155 -5.08 -5.79 -3.43
C GLU A 155 -3.74 -5.24 -3.91
N TYR A 156 -3.64 -5.10 -5.23
CA TYR A 156 -2.45 -4.66 -5.93
C TYR A 156 -2.80 -3.46 -6.79
N VAL A 157 -1.80 -2.66 -7.10
CA VAL A 157 -1.88 -1.66 -8.16
C VAL A 157 -0.91 -2.05 -9.27
N ALA A 158 -1.33 -1.91 -10.52
CA ALA A 158 -0.49 -2.15 -11.68
C ALA A 158 -0.63 -1.06 -12.74
N LEU A 159 0.49 -0.67 -13.35
CA LEU A 159 0.49 0.15 -14.57
C LEU A 159 0.58 -0.78 -15.78
N VAL A 160 -0.44 -0.79 -16.63
CA VAL A 160 -0.52 -1.66 -17.81
C VAL A 160 -0.35 -0.88 -19.10
N GLN A 161 0.18 -1.57 -20.12
CA GLN A 161 0.24 -1.06 -21.49
C GLN A 161 -1.13 -1.14 -22.14
N GLY A 162 -1.56 -0.05 -22.79
CA GLY A 162 -2.87 0.08 -23.43
C GLY A 162 -3.89 0.82 -22.57
N VAL A 163 -4.96 1.29 -23.22
CA VAL A 163 -6.06 2.00 -22.58
C VAL A 163 -7.22 1.05 -22.38
N MET A 164 -7.51 0.71 -21.12
CA MET A 164 -8.60 -0.19 -20.74
C MET A 164 -9.93 0.55 -20.70
N ILE A 165 -10.95 -0.03 -21.34
CA ILE A 165 -12.29 0.57 -21.39
C ILE A 165 -13.02 0.39 -20.07
N ALA A 166 -12.94 -0.78 -19.45
CA ALA A 166 -13.61 -1.10 -18.20
C ALA A 166 -12.78 -2.07 -17.35
N GLY A 167 -13.18 -2.20 -16.09
CA GLY A 167 -12.72 -3.30 -15.24
C GLY A 167 -13.32 -4.65 -15.67
N GLY A 168 -12.90 -5.73 -15.02
CA GLY A 168 -13.39 -7.06 -15.31
C GLY A 168 -12.76 -8.15 -14.46
N THR A 169 -12.98 -9.40 -14.88
CA THR A 169 -12.44 -10.59 -14.24
C THR A 169 -11.74 -11.45 -15.29
N VAL A 170 -10.53 -11.90 -15.00
CA VAL A 170 -9.85 -12.98 -15.73
C VAL A 170 -9.95 -14.23 -14.88
N ASP A 171 -10.84 -15.14 -15.27
CA ASP A 171 -10.96 -16.49 -14.74
C ASP A 171 -10.40 -17.46 -15.79
N SER A 172 -9.15 -17.86 -15.61
CA SER A 172 -8.45 -18.67 -16.59
C SER A 172 -7.34 -19.48 -15.92
N PRO A 173 -7.30 -20.81 -16.09
CA PRO A 173 -6.32 -21.65 -15.40
C PRO A 173 -4.89 -21.35 -15.83
N ILE A 174 -3.96 -21.33 -14.88
CA ILE A 174 -2.54 -21.08 -15.09
C ILE A 174 -1.72 -22.35 -14.89
N GLY A 175 -0.82 -22.62 -15.84
CA GLY A 175 0.17 -23.68 -15.76
C GLY A 175 1.54 -23.23 -16.27
N ARG A 176 2.53 -24.12 -16.23
CA ARG A 176 3.85 -23.85 -16.82
C ARG A 176 3.73 -23.75 -18.34
N HIS A 177 4.47 -22.83 -18.96
CA HIS A 177 4.55 -22.77 -20.41
C HIS A 177 5.24 -24.04 -20.94
N SER A 178 4.74 -24.57 -22.06
CA SER A 178 5.17 -25.86 -22.62
C SER A 178 6.61 -25.91 -23.17
N ARG A 179 7.29 -24.75 -23.26
CA ARG A 179 8.58 -24.59 -23.96
C ARG A 179 9.52 -23.70 -23.18
N ASP A 180 9.02 -22.58 -22.65
CA ASP A 180 9.80 -21.67 -21.82
C ASP A 180 9.64 -21.97 -20.33
N ARG A 181 10.70 -22.51 -19.72
CA ARG A 181 10.69 -22.90 -18.29
C ARG A 181 10.59 -21.71 -17.33
N LYS A 182 10.85 -20.48 -17.78
CA LYS A 182 10.73 -19.25 -16.98
C LYS A 182 9.31 -18.66 -17.02
N ARG A 183 8.46 -19.11 -17.96
CA ARG A 183 7.12 -18.58 -18.18
C ARG A 183 6.03 -19.48 -17.60
N MET A 184 5.00 -18.82 -17.11
CA MET A 184 3.68 -19.37 -16.86
C MET A 184 2.78 -18.98 -18.03
N ALA A 185 1.70 -19.72 -18.25
CA ALA A 185 0.75 -19.46 -19.33
C ALA A 185 -0.67 -19.82 -18.89
N VAL A 186 -1.65 -19.12 -19.47
CA VAL A 186 -3.04 -19.59 -19.45
C VAL A 186 -3.10 -20.89 -20.24
N THR A 187 -3.53 -21.97 -19.60
CA THR A 187 -3.60 -23.30 -20.21
C THR A 187 -4.71 -24.12 -19.58
N ILE A 188 -5.47 -24.82 -20.41
CA ILE A 188 -6.65 -25.61 -20.00
C ILE A 188 -6.30 -26.64 -18.91
N GLY A 189 -5.10 -27.24 -18.96
CA GLY A 189 -4.61 -28.18 -17.94
C GLY A 189 -3.95 -27.52 -16.71
N GLY A 190 -4.10 -26.20 -16.56
CA GLY A 190 -3.53 -25.42 -15.47
C GLY A 190 -4.32 -25.54 -14.17
N LYS A 191 -3.83 -24.87 -13.14
CA LYS A 191 -4.55 -24.70 -11.87
C LYS A 191 -5.48 -23.50 -11.97
N GLU A 192 -6.65 -23.59 -11.34
CA GLU A 192 -7.59 -22.47 -11.21
C GLU A 192 -6.88 -21.20 -10.75
N ALA A 193 -7.14 -20.11 -11.48
CA ALA A 193 -6.64 -18.78 -11.22
C ALA A 193 -7.71 -17.75 -11.62
N ILE A 194 -8.01 -16.84 -10.70
CA ILE A 194 -9.06 -15.82 -10.82
C ILE A 194 -8.48 -14.48 -10.34
N THR A 195 -8.58 -13.47 -11.19
CA THR A 195 -8.08 -12.11 -10.95
C THR A 195 -9.14 -11.10 -11.34
N HIS A 196 -9.53 -10.25 -10.40
CA HIS A 196 -10.41 -9.10 -10.67
C HIS A 196 -9.56 -7.85 -10.85
N TYR A 197 -9.99 -6.95 -11.73
CA TYR A 197 -9.33 -5.67 -11.92
C TYR A 197 -10.34 -4.55 -12.15
N ARG A 198 -10.00 -3.36 -11.69
CA ARG A 198 -10.74 -2.11 -11.91
C ARG A 198 -9.80 -1.06 -12.47
N VAL A 199 -10.24 -0.31 -13.46
CA VAL A 199 -9.48 0.84 -13.98
C VAL A 199 -9.54 1.95 -12.94
N ALA A 200 -8.38 2.29 -12.37
CA ALA A 200 -8.22 3.37 -11.41
C ALA A 200 -8.00 4.71 -12.13
N ASP A 201 -7.17 4.71 -13.17
CA ASP A 201 -6.91 5.88 -14.00
C ASP A 201 -6.55 5.49 -15.44
N ARG A 202 -6.68 6.43 -16.38
CA ARG A 202 -6.37 6.25 -17.81
C ARG A 202 -5.40 7.33 -18.28
N PHE A 203 -4.36 6.88 -18.96
CA PHE A 203 -3.38 7.73 -19.64
C PHE A 203 -3.45 7.54 -21.16
N ALA A 204 -2.67 8.33 -21.91
CA ALA A 204 -2.71 8.32 -23.38
C ALA A 204 -2.50 6.93 -24.02
N SER A 205 -1.59 6.12 -23.46
CA SER A 205 -1.30 4.77 -23.95
C SER A 205 -1.18 3.70 -22.86
N HIS A 206 -1.61 4.02 -21.64
CA HIS A 206 -1.46 3.18 -20.45
C HIS A 206 -2.70 3.31 -19.57
N SER A 207 -2.89 2.36 -18.66
CA SER A 207 -3.94 2.43 -17.63
C SER A 207 -3.36 2.06 -16.27
N LEU A 208 -3.79 2.75 -15.23
CA LEU A 208 -3.56 2.34 -13.85
C LEU A 208 -4.73 1.45 -13.43
N VAL A 209 -4.44 0.25 -12.92
CA VAL A 209 -5.46 -0.70 -12.51
C VAL A 209 -5.27 -1.15 -11.07
N ASP A 210 -6.36 -1.14 -10.31
CA ASP A 210 -6.48 -1.86 -9.05
C ASP A 210 -6.74 -3.33 -9.38
N VAL A 211 -6.06 -4.26 -8.73
CA VAL A 211 -6.17 -5.71 -8.98
C VAL A 211 -6.43 -6.44 -7.66
N LYS A 212 -7.44 -7.29 -7.61
CA LYS A 212 -7.77 -8.15 -6.46
C LYS A 212 -7.63 -9.61 -6.84
N LEU A 213 -6.99 -10.39 -5.97
CA LEU A 213 -6.76 -11.82 -6.17
C LEU A 213 -7.69 -12.68 -5.31
N GLU A 214 -8.36 -13.64 -5.93
CA GLU A 214 -8.99 -14.76 -5.19
C GLU A 214 -8.00 -15.93 -4.98
N THR A 215 -7.05 -16.08 -5.89
CA THR A 215 -6.08 -17.18 -5.93
C THR A 215 -4.66 -16.63 -6.08
N GLY A 216 -3.65 -17.41 -5.67
CA GLY A 216 -2.24 -16.99 -5.67
C GLY A 216 -1.31 -17.92 -6.45
N ARG A 217 -1.41 -17.93 -7.79
CA ARG A 217 -0.51 -18.71 -8.67
C ARG A 217 0.74 -17.89 -9.03
N THR A 218 1.83 -18.59 -9.35
CA THR A 218 3.07 -17.95 -9.80
C THR A 218 2.81 -17.07 -11.02
N HIS A 219 3.27 -15.82 -10.98
CA HIS A 219 3.09 -14.81 -12.04
C HIS A 219 1.62 -14.51 -12.39
N GLN A 220 0.64 -14.81 -11.53
CA GLN A 220 -0.78 -14.79 -11.90
C GLN A 220 -1.26 -13.48 -12.53
N ILE A 221 -1.07 -12.35 -11.84
CA ILE A 221 -1.49 -11.04 -12.34
C ILE A 221 -0.83 -10.73 -13.69
N ARG A 222 0.47 -10.99 -13.78
CA ARG A 222 1.29 -10.73 -14.96
C ARG A 222 0.82 -11.53 -16.19
N VAL A 223 0.55 -12.82 -15.99
CA VAL A 223 0.05 -13.72 -17.04
C VAL A 223 -1.36 -13.34 -17.47
N HIS A 224 -2.26 -13.10 -16.51
CA HIS A 224 -3.66 -12.76 -16.80
C HIS A 224 -3.78 -11.45 -17.56
N LEU A 225 -3.16 -10.37 -17.07
CA LEU A 225 -3.21 -9.06 -17.73
C LEU A 225 -2.54 -9.13 -19.11
N SER A 226 -1.45 -9.89 -19.27
CA SER A 226 -0.87 -10.15 -20.59
C SER A 226 -1.81 -10.96 -21.51
N SER A 227 -2.55 -11.94 -20.99
CA SER A 227 -3.46 -12.76 -21.82
C SER A 227 -4.65 -11.99 -22.37
N ILE A 228 -5.05 -10.90 -21.70
CA ILE A 228 -6.09 -9.98 -22.17
C ILE A 228 -5.52 -8.78 -22.94
N HIS A 229 -4.25 -8.87 -23.37
CA HIS A 229 -3.55 -7.85 -24.17
C HIS A 229 -3.21 -6.54 -23.45
N PHE A 230 -3.20 -6.52 -22.12
CA PHE A 230 -2.79 -5.39 -21.28
C PHE A 230 -1.59 -5.77 -20.40
N PRO A 231 -0.43 -6.14 -20.97
CA PRO A 231 0.72 -6.54 -20.18
C PRO A 231 1.22 -5.39 -19.30
N ILE A 232 1.79 -5.73 -18.15
CA ILE A 232 2.30 -4.75 -17.19
C ILE A 232 3.53 -4.03 -17.78
N VAL A 233 3.60 -2.72 -17.56
CA VAL A 233 4.75 -1.89 -17.96
C VAL A 233 6.03 -2.43 -17.28
N GLY A 234 7.10 -2.52 -18.06
CA GLY A 234 8.41 -2.96 -17.58
C GLY A 234 8.55 -4.46 -17.27
N ASP A 235 7.49 -5.27 -17.42
CA ASP A 235 7.57 -6.71 -17.16
C ASP A 235 8.55 -7.40 -18.14
N PRO A 236 9.69 -7.93 -17.67
CA PRO A 236 10.72 -8.47 -18.55
C PRO A 236 10.34 -9.82 -19.17
N VAL A 237 9.27 -10.46 -18.70
CA VAL A 237 8.84 -11.78 -19.14
C VAL A 237 7.62 -11.69 -20.04
N TYR A 238 6.63 -10.88 -19.67
CA TYR A 238 5.33 -10.80 -20.36
C TYR A 238 5.05 -9.43 -21.02
N GLY A 239 5.90 -8.43 -20.79
CA GLY A 239 5.70 -7.03 -21.20
C GLY A 239 5.62 -6.80 -22.72
N GLY A 240 6.27 -7.66 -23.51
CA GLY A 240 6.36 -7.46 -24.96
C GLY A 240 7.14 -6.19 -25.32
N ARG A 241 6.79 -5.57 -26.47
CA ARG A 241 7.41 -4.32 -26.92
C ARG A 241 6.83 -3.14 -26.14
N LEU A 242 7.71 -2.32 -25.56
CA LEU A 242 7.34 -1.08 -24.86
C LEU A 242 6.49 -0.16 -25.75
N ARG A 243 5.34 0.28 -25.23
CA ARG A 243 4.48 1.29 -25.88
C ARG A 243 4.85 2.69 -25.41
N LEU A 244 5.26 3.54 -26.35
CA LEU A 244 5.48 4.97 -26.11
C LEU A 244 4.26 5.76 -26.62
N PRO A 245 3.70 6.69 -25.83
CA PRO A 245 2.66 7.59 -26.31
C PRO A 245 3.15 8.46 -27.48
N VAL A 246 2.24 8.78 -28.40
CA VAL A 246 2.54 9.77 -29.47
C VAL A 246 2.74 11.14 -28.82
N GLY A 247 3.86 11.79 -29.13
CA GLY A 247 4.21 13.09 -28.52
C GLY A 247 4.63 12.99 -27.05
N ALA A 248 5.05 11.82 -26.58
CA ALA A 248 5.66 11.68 -25.25
C ALA A 248 6.90 12.58 -25.12
N SER A 249 7.05 13.25 -23.97
CA SER A 249 8.26 13.99 -23.63
C SER A 249 9.45 13.05 -23.50
N ASP A 250 10.66 13.59 -23.66
CA ASP A 250 11.90 12.82 -23.47
C ASP A 250 11.97 12.24 -22.04
N GLU A 251 11.55 13.00 -21.02
CA GLU A 251 11.45 12.53 -19.63
C GLU A 251 10.55 11.30 -19.49
N LEU A 252 9.35 11.31 -20.12
CA LEU A 252 8.44 10.17 -20.08
C LEU A 252 9.01 8.96 -20.83
N ILE A 253 9.68 9.20 -21.96
CA ILE A 253 10.34 8.15 -22.73
C ILE A 253 11.44 7.51 -21.90
N GLU A 254 12.29 8.31 -21.25
CA GLU A 254 13.36 7.86 -20.37
C GLU A 254 12.80 7.09 -19.17
N ALA A 255 11.76 7.59 -18.50
CA ALA A 255 11.12 6.90 -17.39
C ALA A 255 10.57 5.52 -17.80
N LEU A 256 9.84 5.44 -18.92
CA LEU A 256 9.29 4.18 -19.44
C LEU A 256 10.38 3.20 -19.88
N GLN A 257 11.48 3.70 -20.44
CA GLN A 257 12.62 2.87 -20.83
C GLN A 257 13.47 2.45 -19.62
N GLY A 258 13.56 3.27 -18.58
CA GLY A 258 14.29 2.99 -17.35
C GLY A 258 13.59 1.99 -16.43
N PHE A 259 12.26 1.86 -16.55
CA PHE A 259 11.47 0.96 -15.70
C PHE A 259 11.58 -0.51 -16.14
N ARG A 260 12.58 -1.24 -15.62
CA ARG A 260 12.95 -2.62 -16.03
C ARG A 260 12.40 -3.73 -15.14
N ARG A 261 11.32 -3.48 -14.42
CA ARG A 261 10.57 -4.49 -13.63
C ARG A 261 9.08 -4.34 -13.87
N GLN A 262 8.28 -5.35 -13.51
CA GLN A 262 6.83 -5.20 -13.55
C GLN A 262 6.39 -4.05 -12.63
N ALA A 263 5.69 -3.06 -13.20
CA ALA A 263 5.03 -1.98 -12.47
C ALA A 263 3.82 -2.53 -11.71
N LEU A 264 4.11 -3.32 -10.68
CA LEU A 264 3.15 -4.07 -9.87
C LEU A 264 3.55 -3.97 -8.40
N HIS A 265 2.61 -3.57 -7.55
CA HIS A 265 2.85 -3.37 -6.11
C HIS A 265 1.65 -3.90 -5.30
N ALA A 266 1.91 -4.68 -4.26
CA ALA A 266 0.91 -5.19 -3.31
C ALA A 266 0.57 -4.10 -2.27
N ARG A 267 -0.47 -3.32 -2.57
CA ARG A 267 -0.78 -2.06 -1.87
C ARG A 267 -1.57 -2.26 -0.57
N LYS A 268 -2.41 -3.29 -0.52
CA LYS A 268 -3.34 -3.48 0.60
C LYS A 268 -3.52 -4.96 0.92
N LEU A 269 -3.49 -5.25 2.21
CA LEU A 269 -3.67 -6.58 2.79
C LEU A 269 -4.74 -6.47 3.87
N GLY A 270 -5.61 -7.47 3.98
CA GLY A 270 -6.55 -7.57 5.08
C GLY A 270 -6.92 -9.01 5.39
N LEU A 271 -7.16 -9.30 6.67
CA LEU A 271 -7.49 -10.64 7.17
C LEU A 271 -8.20 -10.55 8.53
N LEU A 272 -8.80 -11.66 8.96
CA LEU A 272 -9.11 -11.85 10.38
C LEU A 272 -7.86 -12.37 11.08
N HIS A 273 -7.45 -11.69 12.16
CA HIS A 273 -6.30 -12.10 12.96
C HIS A 273 -6.44 -13.57 13.37
N PRO A 274 -5.44 -14.44 13.13
CA PRO A 274 -5.60 -15.89 13.26
C PRO A 274 -5.89 -16.38 14.68
N VAL A 275 -5.63 -15.56 15.70
CA VAL A 275 -5.86 -15.91 17.11
C VAL A 275 -7.00 -15.10 17.72
N THR A 276 -7.06 -13.79 17.49
CA THR A 276 -8.08 -12.91 18.11
C THR A 276 -9.37 -12.85 17.29
N GLY A 277 -9.32 -13.16 15.99
CA GLY A 277 -10.47 -13.04 15.08
C GLY A 277 -10.84 -11.61 14.70
N GLU A 278 -10.03 -10.62 15.12
CA GLU A 278 -10.27 -9.21 14.79
C GLU A 278 -9.98 -8.93 13.32
N LEU A 279 -10.81 -8.10 12.68
CA LEU A 279 -10.58 -7.71 11.29
C LEU A 279 -9.42 -6.71 11.23
N MET A 280 -8.37 -7.10 10.52
CA MET A 280 -7.14 -6.35 10.31
C MET A 280 -7.03 -5.91 8.85
N GLU A 281 -6.60 -4.67 8.62
CA GLU A 281 -6.33 -4.11 7.30
C GLU A 281 -5.10 -3.20 7.40
N TRP A 282 -4.18 -3.29 6.44
CA TRP A 282 -3.02 -2.40 6.37
C TRP A 282 -3.16 -1.46 5.18
N SER A 283 -3.45 -0.17 5.45
CA SER A 283 -3.55 0.87 4.41
C SER A 283 -3.31 2.29 4.95
N VAL A 284 -2.98 3.24 4.07
CA VAL A 284 -3.04 4.66 4.40
C VAL A 284 -4.49 5.13 4.29
N LYS A 285 -5.02 5.73 5.35
CA LYS A 285 -6.33 6.39 5.34
C LYS A 285 -6.16 7.89 5.46
N ALA A 286 -7.03 8.62 4.76
CA ALA A 286 -7.08 10.07 4.82
C ALA A 286 -8.53 10.54 4.71
N CYS A 287 -8.86 11.62 5.41
CA CYS A 287 -10.16 12.26 5.30
C CYS A 287 -10.09 13.75 5.58
N VAL A 288 -11.13 14.48 5.17
CA VAL A 288 -11.31 15.89 5.51
C VAL A 288 -12.71 16.07 6.08
N THR A 289 -12.82 16.80 7.18
CA THR A 289 -14.12 17.13 7.75
C THR A 289 -14.80 18.26 6.96
N THR A 290 -16.13 18.20 6.90
CA THR A 290 -16.95 19.32 6.45
C THR A 290 -17.48 20.08 7.67
N ARG A 291 -18.22 21.17 7.45
CA ARG A 291 -18.91 21.87 8.55
C ARG A 291 -20.15 21.12 9.08
N HIS A 292 -20.54 19.99 8.51
CA HIS A 292 -21.75 19.24 8.88
C HIS A 292 -21.50 18.16 9.94
N GLY A 293 -22.56 17.77 10.67
CA GLY A 293 -22.55 16.61 11.56
C GLY A 293 -22.15 16.88 13.02
N GLY A 294 -21.99 18.15 13.40
CA GLY A 294 -21.65 18.54 14.77
C GLY A 294 -22.81 19.12 15.57
N VAL A 295 -22.48 19.76 16.69
CA VAL A 295 -23.44 20.35 17.65
C VAL A 295 -23.25 21.85 17.88
N SER A 296 -22.19 22.44 17.34
CA SER A 296 -21.95 23.89 17.46
C SER A 296 -23.07 24.69 16.78
N GLN A 297 -23.28 25.92 17.25
CA GLN A 297 -24.39 26.77 16.83
C GLN A 297 -23.91 28.04 16.13
N GLN A 298 -24.86 28.81 15.59
CA GLN A 298 -24.62 30.13 14.99
C GLN A 298 -23.51 30.09 13.91
N GLN A 299 -22.52 30.98 14.02
CA GLN A 299 -21.40 31.11 13.08
C GLN A 299 -20.42 29.92 13.09
N TRP A 300 -20.50 29.03 14.08
CA TRP A 300 -19.73 27.78 14.18
C TRP A 300 -20.55 26.55 13.77
N GLN A 301 -21.80 26.72 13.32
CA GLN A 301 -22.65 25.60 12.93
C GLN A 301 -22.01 24.78 11.80
N SER A 302 -21.83 23.45 11.92
CA SER A 302 -22.20 22.56 13.04
C SER A 302 -21.01 21.81 13.66
N LEU A 303 -20.06 21.33 12.84
CA LEU A 303 -18.91 20.53 13.29
C LEU A 303 -17.65 21.39 13.40
N ASN A 304 -17.64 22.32 14.36
CA ASN A 304 -16.45 23.10 14.65
C ASN A 304 -15.45 22.31 15.52
N LEU A 305 -14.20 22.26 15.10
CA LEU A 305 -13.10 21.57 15.79
C LEU A 305 -12.10 22.54 16.45
N GLY A 306 -12.23 23.83 16.22
CA GLY A 306 -11.32 24.85 16.75
C GLY A 306 -11.63 25.19 18.21
N THR A 307 -10.64 25.03 19.09
CA THR A 307 -10.73 25.40 20.52
C THR A 307 -10.41 26.87 20.79
N HIS A 308 -9.83 27.57 19.81
CA HIS A 308 -9.34 28.95 19.93
C HIS A 308 -10.22 29.98 19.19
N VAL A 309 -11.42 29.59 18.75
CA VAL A 309 -12.31 30.43 17.92
C VAL A 309 -13.51 31.00 18.68
N ASN A 310 -13.48 30.94 20.02
CA ASN A 310 -14.51 31.43 20.93
C ASN A 310 -15.90 30.78 20.74
N ASP A 311 -15.92 29.52 20.31
CA ASP A 311 -17.13 28.67 20.38
C ASP A 311 -17.30 28.10 21.79
N ASP A 312 -18.47 27.53 22.06
CA ASP A 312 -18.74 26.78 23.28
C ASP A 312 -17.78 25.58 23.42
N PRO A 313 -16.95 25.52 24.49
CA PRO A 313 -16.00 24.44 24.69
C PRO A 313 -16.63 23.04 24.72
N ASP A 314 -17.85 22.91 25.24
CA ASP A 314 -18.54 21.61 25.33
C ASP A 314 -19.01 21.14 23.95
N HIS A 315 -19.45 22.06 23.09
CA HIS A 315 -19.76 21.74 21.70
C HIS A 315 -18.51 21.29 20.92
N VAL A 316 -17.40 22.00 21.10
CA VAL A 316 -16.13 21.65 20.43
C VAL A 316 -15.61 20.31 20.93
N ALA A 317 -15.70 20.03 22.24
CA ALA A 317 -15.32 18.74 22.82
C ALA A 317 -16.17 17.59 22.25
N GLU A 318 -17.48 17.75 22.15
CA GLU A 318 -18.37 16.76 21.53
C GLU A 318 -18.07 16.56 20.04
N ASN A 319 -17.83 17.64 19.29
CA ASN A 319 -17.44 17.55 17.87
C ASN A 319 -16.11 16.79 17.69
N ARG A 320 -15.11 17.06 18.54
CA ARG A 320 -13.83 16.32 18.54
C ARG A 320 -14.01 14.86 18.95
N ARG A 321 -14.90 14.55 19.89
CA ARG A 321 -15.26 13.17 20.26
C ARG A 321 -15.88 12.43 19.08
N ARG A 322 -16.82 13.06 18.37
CA ARG A 322 -17.42 12.50 17.14
C ARG A 322 -16.38 12.22 16.07
N LEU A 323 -15.46 13.16 15.86
CA LEU A 323 -14.34 12.96 14.93
C LEU A 323 -13.46 11.79 15.36
N LYS A 324 -13.04 11.73 16.63
CA LYS A 324 -12.22 10.62 17.16
C LYS A 324 -12.91 9.27 16.96
N GLN A 325 -14.23 9.20 17.17
CA GLN A 325 -15.01 8.01 16.88
C GLN A 325 -15.04 7.66 15.38
N ALA A 326 -15.18 8.65 14.50
CA ALA A 326 -15.21 8.45 13.05
C ALA A 326 -13.87 7.96 12.47
N VAL A 327 -12.74 8.28 13.14
CA VAL A 327 -11.40 7.83 12.75
C VAL A 327 -10.90 6.61 13.53
N GLY A 328 -11.80 5.87 14.20
CA GLY A 328 -11.46 4.59 14.84
C GLY A 328 -10.81 4.68 16.21
N GLN A 329 -11.02 5.78 16.96
CA GLN A 329 -10.39 6.04 18.27
C GLN A 329 -8.87 6.22 18.24
N ASN A 330 -8.28 6.31 17.04
CA ASN A 330 -6.89 6.64 16.80
C ASN A 330 -6.47 7.98 17.45
N ASP A 331 -5.18 8.12 17.72
CA ASP A 331 -4.65 9.28 18.44
C ASP A 331 -4.38 10.45 17.50
N LEU A 332 -5.15 11.53 17.68
CA LEU A 332 -5.04 12.74 16.87
C LEU A 332 -3.91 13.64 17.37
N LEU A 333 -2.93 13.86 16.50
CA LEU A 333 -1.88 14.87 16.70
C LEU A 333 -2.41 16.26 16.39
N TRP A 334 -3.02 16.89 17.39
CA TRP A 334 -3.37 18.30 17.31
C TRP A 334 -2.13 19.18 17.49
N LEU A 335 -2.02 20.21 16.65
CA LEU A 335 -0.91 21.16 16.68
C LEU A 335 -1.38 22.53 17.18
N GLU A 336 -0.48 23.27 17.84
CA GLU A 336 -0.62 24.71 18.03
C GLU A 336 -0.08 25.43 16.78
N GLN A 337 -0.96 25.60 15.79
CA GLN A 337 -0.63 26.17 14.48
C GLN A 337 -0.40 27.68 14.58
N VAL A 338 0.80 28.14 14.17
CA VAL A 338 1.23 29.54 14.25
C VAL A 338 1.60 30.13 12.89
N HIS A 339 1.28 29.43 11.80
CA HIS A 339 1.69 29.75 10.42
C HIS A 339 3.22 29.74 10.23
N GLY A 340 3.93 28.92 11.01
CA GLY A 340 5.36 28.66 10.90
C GLY A 340 5.69 27.49 9.99
N ILE A 341 6.86 26.90 10.20
CA ILE A 341 7.42 25.78 9.38
C ILE A 341 7.80 24.56 10.21
N ASN A 342 7.60 24.61 11.53
CA ASN A 342 7.96 23.51 12.42
C ASN A 342 7.12 22.28 12.10
N VAL A 343 7.77 21.11 12.10
CA VAL A 343 7.15 19.80 11.87
C VAL A 343 7.29 18.97 13.13
N LEU A 344 6.15 18.52 13.68
CA LEU A 344 6.15 17.56 14.78
C LEU A 344 6.37 16.15 14.25
N ASP A 345 7.41 15.45 14.73
CA ASP A 345 7.52 14.01 14.54
C ASP A 345 6.65 13.30 15.58
N GLY A 346 5.65 12.57 15.11
CA GLY A 346 4.69 11.88 15.95
C GLY A 346 5.29 10.78 16.85
N SER A 347 6.51 10.30 16.57
CA SER A 347 7.24 9.43 17.50
C SER A 347 7.61 10.12 18.82
N THR A 348 7.54 11.46 18.87
CA THR A 348 7.87 12.25 20.06
C THR A 348 6.66 12.36 20.99
N SER A 349 6.75 11.82 22.21
CA SER A 349 5.72 12.01 23.23
C SER A 349 5.66 13.48 23.67
N CYS A 350 4.52 14.15 23.47
CA CYS A 350 4.28 15.50 23.98
C CYS A 350 2.97 15.54 24.76
N SER A 351 3.00 16.12 25.97
CA SER A 351 1.83 16.25 26.85
C SER A 351 0.92 17.42 26.47
N ASP A 352 1.43 18.36 25.68
CA ASP A 352 0.72 19.55 25.18
C ASP A 352 0.77 19.59 23.63
N PRO A 353 -0.17 20.26 22.95
CA PRO A 353 -0.09 20.47 21.51
C PRO A 353 1.23 21.19 21.17
N ALA A 354 2.09 20.57 20.39
CA ALA A 354 3.35 21.18 20.01
C ALA A 354 3.12 22.38 19.06
N VAL A 355 3.91 23.44 19.23
CA VAL A 355 3.92 24.60 18.32
C VAL A 355 4.51 24.18 16.98
N ALA A 356 3.62 23.85 16.04
CA ALA A 356 3.95 23.33 14.73
C ALA A 356 2.82 23.58 13.73
N ASP A 357 3.18 23.62 12.45
CA ASP A 357 2.23 23.75 11.35
C ASP A 357 2.21 22.52 10.45
N ALA A 358 3.06 21.52 10.73
CA ALA A 358 2.96 20.22 10.12
C ALA A 358 3.27 19.11 11.13
N SER A 359 2.88 17.89 10.78
CA SER A 359 3.28 16.67 11.49
C SER A 359 3.60 15.55 10.52
N VAL A 360 4.52 14.67 10.91
CA VAL A 360 4.86 13.43 10.22
C VAL A 360 4.67 12.26 11.17
N SER A 361 4.18 11.14 10.66
CA SER A 361 4.05 9.89 11.41
C SER A 361 4.50 8.70 10.56
N ARG A 362 5.19 7.77 11.23
CA ARG A 362 5.47 6.40 10.77
C ARG A 362 4.84 5.38 11.72
N THR A 363 4.07 5.87 12.69
CA THR A 363 3.47 5.06 13.75
C THR A 363 2.01 4.77 13.39
N PRO A 364 1.63 3.49 13.28
CA PRO A 364 0.24 3.11 13.11
C PRO A 364 -0.69 3.68 14.16
N GLY A 365 -1.93 3.99 13.76
CA GLY A 365 -2.95 4.55 14.65
C GLY A 365 -2.69 6.00 15.11
N GLN A 366 -1.58 6.61 14.71
CA GLN A 366 -1.30 8.02 14.98
C GLN A 366 -1.72 8.90 13.79
N VAL A 367 -2.64 9.82 14.03
CA VAL A 367 -3.28 10.65 13.00
C VAL A 367 -2.66 12.03 12.94
N CYS A 368 -1.95 12.30 11.84
CA CYS A 368 -1.52 13.65 11.51
C CYS A 368 -2.75 14.51 11.17
N ALA A 369 -2.95 15.61 11.90
CA ALA A 369 -4.12 16.47 11.74
C ALA A 369 -3.72 17.95 11.64
N VAL A 370 -4.30 18.65 10.67
CA VAL A 370 -4.18 20.12 10.55
C VAL A 370 -5.56 20.75 10.46
N MET A 371 -5.77 21.82 11.23
CA MET A 371 -7.02 22.58 11.21
C MET A 371 -6.96 23.73 10.22
N THR A 372 -8.02 23.93 9.46
CA THR A 372 -8.10 24.99 8.46
C THR A 372 -9.47 25.66 8.40
N ALA A 373 -9.44 26.94 8.01
CA ALA A 373 -10.56 27.65 7.42
C ALA A 373 -9.94 28.66 6.44
N ASP A 374 -9.85 28.28 5.16
CA ASP A 374 -9.17 28.94 4.03
C ASP A 374 -7.71 28.57 3.77
N CYS A 375 -6.87 28.44 4.80
CA CYS A 375 -5.49 27.98 4.61
C CYS A 375 -5.46 26.59 3.95
N LEU A 376 -4.46 26.33 3.12
CA LEU A 376 -4.35 25.08 2.37
C LEU A 376 -3.87 23.94 3.27
N PRO A 377 -4.67 22.88 3.50
CA PRO A 377 -4.14 21.64 4.06
C PRO A 377 -3.49 20.82 2.94
N VAL A 378 -2.29 20.29 3.19
CA VAL A 378 -1.63 19.34 2.30
C VAL A 378 -1.39 18.05 3.05
N LEU A 379 -1.88 16.93 2.50
CA LEU A 379 -1.66 15.60 3.04
C LEU A 379 -0.62 14.89 2.18
N PHE A 380 0.30 14.17 2.81
CA PHE A 380 1.40 13.49 2.16
C PHE A 380 1.44 12.02 2.55
N THR A 381 1.83 11.19 1.59
CA THR A 381 2.30 9.83 1.85
C THR A 381 3.39 9.47 0.84
N ASN A 382 4.18 8.44 1.11
CA ASN A 382 5.09 7.88 0.12
C ASN A 382 4.47 6.66 -0.58
N ASP A 383 5.14 6.15 -1.62
CA ASP A 383 4.66 4.98 -2.37
C ASP A 383 4.64 3.67 -1.59
N ALA A 384 5.52 3.55 -0.61
CA ALA A 384 5.51 2.44 0.32
C ALA A 384 4.26 2.48 1.22
N GLY A 385 3.72 3.69 1.44
CA GLY A 385 2.58 3.93 2.29
C GLY A 385 2.90 3.75 3.77
N ASP A 386 4.18 3.86 4.17
CA ASP A 386 4.71 3.64 5.53
C ASP A 386 5.06 4.95 6.27
N CYS A 387 4.91 6.09 5.60
CA CYS A 387 5.14 7.42 6.15
C CYS A 387 4.07 8.37 5.65
N VAL A 388 3.41 9.05 6.58
CA VAL A 388 2.35 10.04 6.30
C VAL A 388 2.67 11.37 6.94
N ALA A 389 2.20 12.46 6.34
CA ALA A 389 2.32 13.79 6.94
C ALA A 389 1.13 14.69 6.60
N ALA A 390 0.87 15.66 7.45
CA ALA A 390 -0.13 16.71 7.21
C ALA A 390 0.50 18.08 7.46
N ALA A 391 0.33 19.02 6.53
CA ALA A 391 0.86 20.38 6.62
C ALA A 391 -0.25 21.43 6.47
N HIS A 392 -0.17 22.46 7.29
CA HIS A 392 -0.98 23.68 7.25
C HIS A 392 -0.22 24.76 6.46
N ALA A 393 -0.56 24.88 5.19
CA ALA A 393 0.09 25.78 4.25
C ALA A 393 -0.75 27.03 3.98
N GLY A 394 -1.03 27.82 5.02
CA GLY A 394 -1.42 29.21 4.81
C GLY A 394 -0.32 29.96 4.05
N TRP A 395 -0.64 31.06 3.34
CA TRP A 395 0.33 31.71 2.46
C TRP A 395 1.68 32.06 3.14
N ARG A 396 1.65 32.42 4.43
CA ARG A 396 2.86 32.68 5.23
C ARG A 396 3.72 31.43 5.41
N GLY A 397 3.11 30.32 5.85
CA GLY A 397 3.82 29.05 6.02
C GLY A 397 4.30 28.47 4.70
N LEU A 398 3.46 28.56 3.65
CA LEU A 398 3.83 28.12 2.29
C LEU A 398 5.02 28.91 1.74
N HIS A 399 5.04 30.24 1.92
CA HIS A 399 6.18 31.07 1.57
C HIS A 399 7.39 30.76 2.47
N ALA A 400 7.21 30.61 3.78
CA ALA A 400 8.30 30.37 4.72
C ALA A 400 8.98 29.00 4.55
N GLY A 401 8.26 28.01 4.01
CA GLY A 401 8.83 26.71 3.64
C GLY A 401 8.23 25.50 4.34
N VAL A 402 6.97 25.55 4.80
CA VAL A 402 6.36 24.46 5.57
C VAL A 402 6.25 23.16 4.76
N LEU A 403 6.04 23.22 3.44
CA LEU A 403 5.98 22.02 2.61
C LEU A 403 7.36 21.38 2.49
N GLU A 404 8.39 22.20 2.32
CA GLU A 404 9.79 21.79 2.24
C GLU A 404 10.26 21.17 3.55
N SER A 405 9.93 21.80 4.69
CA SER A 405 10.20 21.24 6.01
C SER A 405 9.47 19.92 6.22
N THR A 406 8.23 19.80 5.75
CA THR A 406 7.46 18.55 5.83
C THR A 406 8.12 17.43 5.01
N LEU A 407 8.52 17.70 3.77
CA LEU A 407 9.23 16.73 2.93
C LEU A 407 10.56 16.31 3.54
N SER A 408 11.31 17.25 4.11
CA SER A 408 12.55 16.95 4.83
C SER A 408 12.30 16.03 6.03
N ALA A 409 11.22 16.26 6.79
CA ALA A 409 10.86 15.43 7.95
C ALA A 409 10.33 14.03 7.55
N MET A 410 9.66 13.91 6.41
CA MET A 410 9.29 12.62 5.83
C MET A 410 10.52 11.78 5.47
N ASN A 411 11.67 12.41 5.21
CA ASN A 411 12.93 11.74 4.89
C ASN A 411 12.76 10.68 3.79
N CYS A 412 11.94 11.01 2.78
CA CYS A 412 11.64 10.19 1.63
C CYS A 412 12.21 10.84 0.38
N SER A 413 12.53 10.03 -0.63
CA SER A 413 12.85 10.56 -1.96
C SER A 413 11.65 11.33 -2.52
N PRO A 414 11.80 12.59 -2.98
CA PRO A 414 10.67 13.42 -3.39
C PRO A 414 9.81 12.85 -4.53
N ASP A 415 10.41 12.10 -5.45
CA ASP A 415 9.72 11.39 -6.53
C ASP A 415 8.79 10.26 -6.01
N SER A 416 9.08 9.69 -4.84
CA SER A 416 8.27 8.67 -4.19
C SER A 416 7.11 9.26 -3.37
N VAL A 417 7.08 10.58 -3.18
CA VAL A 417 6.05 11.27 -2.41
C VAL A 417 4.83 11.57 -3.27
N GLN A 418 3.66 11.37 -2.68
CA GLN A 418 2.36 11.79 -3.19
C GLN A 418 1.81 12.86 -2.26
N ALA A 419 1.39 13.99 -2.84
CA ALA A 419 0.77 15.09 -2.13
C ALA A 419 -0.67 15.28 -2.59
N TRP A 420 -1.58 15.51 -1.65
CA TRP A 420 -2.98 15.86 -1.91
C TRP A 420 -3.30 17.24 -1.34
N LEU A 421 -3.76 18.13 -2.21
CA LEU A 421 -4.16 19.50 -1.88
C LEU A 421 -5.63 19.49 -1.46
N GLY A 422 -5.91 19.72 -0.18
CA GLY A 422 -7.26 19.72 0.36
C GLY A 422 -8.00 21.05 0.21
N PRO A 423 -9.20 21.19 0.79
CA PRO A 423 -10.02 22.39 0.63
C PRO A 423 -9.35 23.64 1.22
N ALA A 424 -9.12 24.64 0.36
CA ALA A 424 -8.57 25.95 0.67
C ALA A 424 -9.42 27.05 0.03
N ILE A 425 -9.08 28.32 0.29
CA ILE A 425 -9.68 29.43 -0.45
C ILE A 425 -9.22 29.40 -1.91
N GLY A 426 -10.19 29.42 -2.83
CA GLY A 426 -9.94 29.29 -4.26
C GLY A 426 -9.42 30.58 -4.91
N PRO A 427 -8.86 30.47 -6.13
CA PRO A 427 -8.22 31.59 -6.83
C PRO A 427 -9.16 32.75 -7.14
N ASP A 428 -10.46 32.49 -7.28
CA ASP A 428 -11.45 33.54 -7.56
C ASP A 428 -11.90 34.31 -6.31
N ALA A 429 -11.44 33.91 -5.11
CA ALA A 429 -11.80 34.53 -3.84
C ALA A 429 -10.59 35.02 -3.02
N PHE A 430 -9.38 34.56 -3.32
CA PHE A 430 -8.19 34.87 -2.53
C PHE A 430 -7.47 36.14 -3.00
N GLU A 431 -8.05 37.30 -2.69
CA GLU A 431 -7.42 38.60 -3.00
C GLU A 431 -6.35 38.99 -1.96
N VAL A 432 -5.13 39.22 -2.43
CA VAL A 432 -3.93 39.56 -1.65
C VAL A 432 -3.28 40.85 -2.12
N GLY A 433 -2.43 41.47 -1.31
CA GLY A 433 -1.67 42.66 -1.73
C GLY A 433 -0.42 42.30 -2.54
N GLU A 434 0.23 43.33 -3.09
CA GLU A 434 1.48 43.23 -3.86
C GLU A 434 2.58 42.53 -3.06
N GLU A 435 2.60 42.70 -1.73
CA GLU A 435 3.60 42.09 -0.84
C GLU A 435 3.59 40.56 -0.91
N VAL A 436 2.43 39.95 -1.16
CA VAL A 436 2.31 38.49 -1.27
C VAL A 436 2.79 38.04 -2.64
N TYR A 437 2.48 38.77 -3.70
CA TYR A 437 2.98 38.49 -5.05
C TYR A 437 4.51 38.52 -5.05
N GLN A 438 5.11 39.62 -4.57
CA GLN A 438 6.56 39.79 -4.55
C GLN A 438 7.25 38.70 -3.72
N ALA A 439 6.72 38.36 -2.55
CA ALA A 439 7.29 37.30 -1.71
C ALA A 439 7.38 35.96 -2.44
N PHE A 440 6.34 35.57 -3.20
CA PHE A 440 6.38 34.33 -3.98
C PHE A 440 7.21 34.45 -5.26
N ALA A 441 7.22 35.60 -5.93
CA ALA A 441 8.07 35.85 -7.09
C ALA A 441 9.56 35.75 -6.72
N ASP A 442 9.96 36.35 -5.59
CA ASP A 442 11.34 36.29 -5.09
C ASP A 442 11.77 34.86 -4.73
N LYS A 443 10.83 34.05 -4.20
CA LYS A 443 11.09 32.67 -3.79
C LYS A 443 11.11 31.69 -4.95
N LEU A 444 10.10 31.74 -5.82
CA LEU A 444 9.82 30.70 -6.83
C LEU A 444 10.23 31.11 -8.25
N GLY A 445 10.51 32.40 -8.50
CA GLY A 445 10.74 32.93 -9.85
C GLY A 445 9.42 33.19 -10.59
N GLU A 446 9.17 32.46 -11.68
CA GLU A 446 7.98 32.64 -12.53
C GLU A 446 6.69 32.17 -11.82
N VAL A 447 5.96 33.13 -11.23
CA VAL A 447 4.71 32.89 -10.50
C VAL A 447 3.46 33.39 -11.21
N ASP A 448 3.58 33.96 -12.41
CA ASP A 448 2.45 34.56 -13.15
C ASP A 448 1.30 33.58 -13.39
N SER A 449 1.60 32.28 -13.50
CA SER A 449 0.56 31.23 -13.60
C SER A 449 -0.31 31.11 -12.35
N ALA A 450 0.17 31.57 -11.20
CA ALA A 450 -0.49 31.49 -9.90
C ALA A 450 -1.17 32.80 -9.46
N PHE A 451 -1.08 33.87 -10.26
CA PHE A 451 -1.67 35.16 -9.92
C PHE A 451 -2.45 35.75 -11.09
N LYS A 452 -3.58 36.39 -10.80
CA LYS A 452 -4.35 37.18 -11.76
C LYS A 452 -4.59 38.59 -11.22
N PRO A 453 -4.69 39.63 -12.07
CA PRO A 453 -5.02 40.96 -11.60
C PRO A 453 -6.33 41.01 -10.79
N GLY A 454 -6.26 41.58 -9.59
CA GLY A 454 -7.39 41.84 -8.69
C GLY A 454 -7.85 43.30 -8.73
N ARG A 455 -8.59 43.75 -7.70
CA ARG A 455 -9.10 45.12 -7.65
C ARG A 455 -8.06 46.09 -7.09
N ALA A 456 -8.03 47.32 -7.64
CA ALA A 456 -7.22 48.42 -7.09
C ALA A 456 -5.72 48.08 -6.88
N GLY A 457 -5.09 47.40 -7.85
CA GLY A 457 -3.66 47.04 -7.77
C GLY A 457 -3.35 45.85 -6.86
N ARG A 458 -4.36 45.03 -6.52
CA ARG A 458 -4.21 43.77 -5.79
C ARG A 458 -4.13 42.58 -6.74
N TRP A 459 -3.87 41.40 -6.18
CA TRP A 459 -3.79 40.15 -6.93
C TRP A 459 -4.77 39.11 -6.42
N MET A 460 -5.33 38.33 -7.33
CA MET A 460 -6.05 37.09 -7.03
C MET A 460 -5.04 35.94 -7.07
N ALA A 461 -4.74 35.35 -5.92
CA ALA A 461 -3.73 34.31 -5.77
C ALA A 461 -4.34 32.90 -5.83
N ASP A 462 -3.72 32.02 -6.60
CA ASP A 462 -4.02 30.60 -6.64
C ASP A 462 -3.09 29.85 -5.68
N ILE A 463 -3.54 29.64 -4.45
CA ILE A 463 -2.76 28.93 -3.43
C ILE A 463 -2.45 27.49 -3.84
N TYR A 464 -3.30 26.86 -4.67
CA TYR A 464 -3.05 25.51 -5.17
C TYR A 464 -1.91 25.51 -6.19
N GLN A 465 -1.89 26.49 -7.10
CA GLN A 465 -0.81 26.63 -8.07
C GLN A 465 0.51 26.98 -7.38
N LEU A 466 0.51 27.87 -6.38
CA LEU A 466 1.69 28.14 -5.56
C LEU A 466 2.23 26.87 -4.90
N ALA A 467 1.36 26.05 -4.31
CA ALA A 467 1.78 24.78 -3.71
C ALA A 467 2.33 23.79 -4.74
N ARG A 468 1.74 23.70 -5.94
CA ARG A 468 2.25 22.86 -7.04
C ARG A 468 3.64 23.30 -7.48
N LEU A 469 3.88 24.60 -7.62
CA LEU A 469 5.19 25.14 -7.98
C LEU A 469 6.24 24.83 -6.91
N THR A 470 5.92 25.08 -5.63
CA THR A 470 6.81 24.74 -4.49
C THR A 470 7.15 23.25 -4.45
N LEU A 471 6.13 22.39 -4.54
CA LEU A 471 6.32 20.93 -4.52
C LEU A 471 7.11 20.44 -5.75
N GLY A 472 6.87 21.02 -6.92
CA GLY A 472 7.60 20.73 -8.14
C GLY A 472 9.09 21.07 -8.04
N GLN A 473 9.45 22.22 -7.46
CA GLN A 473 10.85 22.58 -7.20
C GLN A 473 11.53 21.63 -6.20
N CYS A 474 10.77 20.99 -5.32
CA CYS A 474 11.27 19.96 -4.41
C CYS A 474 11.38 18.57 -5.07
N GLY A 475 10.96 18.40 -6.32
CA GLY A 475 10.97 17.12 -7.05
C GLY A 475 9.74 16.24 -6.82
N VAL A 476 8.68 16.74 -6.17
CA VAL A 476 7.42 16.01 -5.98
C VAL A 476 6.57 16.11 -7.25
N GLN A 477 6.48 15.02 -8.00
CA GLN A 477 5.77 15.00 -9.28
C GLN A 477 4.28 14.67 -9.15
N ARG A 478 3.86 14.03 -8.05
CA ARG A 478 2.48 13.53 -7.87
C ARG A 478 1.70 14.39 -6.91
N VAL A 479 1.12 15.45 -7.47
CA VAL A 479 0.24 16.36 -6.73
C VAL A 479 -1.17 16.25 -7.27
N SER A 480 -2.12 15.92 -6.39
CA SER A 480 -3.54 15.77 -6.72
C SER A 480 -4.41 16.70 -5.86
N GLY A 481 -5.72 16.76 -6.12
CA GLY A 481 -6.63 17.65 -5.40
C GLY A 481 -6.59 19.10 -5.88
N GLY A 482 -6.97 20.02 -5.01
CA GLY A 482 -7.04 21.46 -5.31
C GLY A 482 -8.23 21.86 -6.18
N ALA A 483 -9.38 21.19 -5.97
CA ALA A 483 -10.60 21.40 -6.75
C ALA A 483 -11.74 22.08 -5.95
N PHE A 484 -11.54 22.32 -4.66
CA PHE A 484 -12.57 22.90 -3.78
C PHE A 484 -12.28 24.38 -3.50
N CYS A 485 -13.30 25.13 -3.08
CA CYS A 485 -13.13 26.50 -2.61
C CYS A 485 -13.92 26.72 -1.31
N THR A 486 -13.22 26.88 -0.20
CA THR A 486 -13.83 27.08 1.12
C THR A 486 -14.70 28.33 1.18
N PHE A 487 -14.38 29.36 0.41
CA PHE A 487 -15.11 30.62 0.35
C PHE A 487 -16.43 30.51 -0.43
N SER A 488 -16.43 29.90 -1.62
CA SER A 488 -17.65 29.80 -2.45
C SER A 488 -18.56 28.65 -2.04
N GLU A 489 -18.02 27.54 -1.53
CA GLU A 489 -18.78 26.37 -1.09
C GLU A 489 -19.21 26.50 0.39
N ALA A 490 -19.96 27.56 0.69
CA ALA A 490 -20.32 27.94 2.07
C ALA A 490 -21.16 26.90 2.83
N ASP A 491 -21.90 26.05 2.11
CA ASP A 491 -22.65 24.94 2.68
C ASP A 491 -21.71 23.86 3.26
N ARG A 492 -20.59 23.59 2.59
CA ARG A 492 -19.69 22.49 2.92
C ARG A 492 -18.55 22.88 3.88
N PHE A 493 -18.05 24.12 3.80
CA PHE A 493 -16.83 24.52 4.50
C PHE A 493 -16.99 25.82 5.29
N PHE A 494 -16.31 25.90 6.43
CA PHE A 494 -16.03 27.18 7.10
C PHE A 494 -15.00 27.98 6.29
N SER A 495 -15.08 29.32 6.37
CA SER A 495 -14.15 30.23 5.70
C SER A 495 -14.00 31.49 6.55
N TYR A 496 -12.77 31.74 6.99
CA TYR A 496 -12.40 32.91 7.79
C TYR A 496 -12.56 34.21 6.98
N ARG A 497 -12.20 34.18 5.70
CA ARG A 497 -12.32 35.30 4.77
C ARG A 497 -13.77 35.68 4.51
N ARG A 498 -14.68 34.70 4.53
CA ARG A 498 -16.12 34.93 4.42
C ARG A 498 -16.73 35.43 5.74
N SER A 499 -16.32 34.83 6.86
CA SER A 499 -16.77 35.21 8.21
C SER A 499 -15.61 35.09 9.19
N PRO A 500 -15.03 36.22 9.65
CA PRO A 500 -13.88 36.19 10.55
C PRO A 500 -14.12 35.41 11.85
N THR A 501 -15.37 35.40 12.33
CA THR A 501 -15.82 34.53 13.42
C THR A 501 -16.49 33.30 12.81
N THR A 502 -15.78 32.17 12.78
CA THR A 502 -16.28 30.91 12.23
C THR A 502 -15.48 29.72 12.76
N GLY A 503 -15.97 28.50 12.52
CA GLY A 503 -15.33 27.25 12.93
C GLY A 503 -14.07 26.89 12.13
N ARG A 504 -13.50 25.72 12.45
CA ARG A 504 -12.38 25.11 11.73
C ARG A 504 -12.73 23.70 11.29
N MET A 505 -12.38 23.36 10.06
CA MET A 505 -12.32 21.97 9.58
C MET A 505 -10.98 21.35 9.97
N ALA A 506 -10.83 20.04 9.80
CA ALA A 506 -9.57 19.34 9.90
C ALA A 506 -9.34 18.45 8.67
N SER A 507 -8.09 18.37 8.23
CA SER A 507 -7.62 17.37 7.28
C SER A 507 -6.72 16.38 8.01
N LEU A 508 -6.97 15.09 7.81
CA LEU A 508 -6.40 14.00 8.59
C LEU A 508 -5.81 12.94 7.67
N ILE A 509 -4.67 12.38 8.07
CA ILE A 509 -4.04 11.23 7.42
C ILE A 509 -3.36 10.34 8.46
N TRP A 510 -3.47 9.03 8.30
CA TRP A 510 -2.84 8.06 9.20
C TRP A 510 -2.53 6.75 8.48
N LEU A 511 -1.61 6.01 9.09
CA LEU A 511 -1.39 4.61 8.81
C LEU A 511 -2.46 3.83 9.57
N ASP A 512 -3.46 3.35 8.85
CA ASP A 512 -4.50 2.48 9.41
C ASP A 512 -3.99 1.06 9.37
N TYR A 513 -3.08 0.77 10.29
CA TYR A 513 -2.65 -0.59 10.59
C TYR A 513 -3.18 -0.92 11.99
N PRO A 514 -3.69 -2.14 12.20
CA PRO A 514 -4.17 -2.61 13.50
C PRO A 514 -3.10 -2.57 14.59
#